data_AF-A0A7K0LND2-F1
#
_entry.id   AF-A0A7K0LND2-F1
#
_cell.length_a   1.000
_cell.length_b   1.000
_cell.length_c   1.000
_cell.angle_alpha   90.00
_cell.angle_beta   90.00
_cell.angle_gamma   90.00
#
_symmetry.space_group_name_H-M   'P 1'
#
loop_
_entity.id
_entity.type
_entity.pdbx_description
1 polymer ?
#
loop_
_entity_poly.entity_id
_entity_poly.type
_entity_poly.pdbx_seq_one_letter_code
_entity_poly.pdbx_strand_id
1 'polypeptide(L)'
;MVNILIRDVPDTVHAQLVAGAEAAGQSLQRYLLHRLEAQAAQTDIERAIGEWTSLAQARAASTDLSWAAADLIGEARHERDNHVAQVVDDARR
;
A
#
# COMPACT_ATOMS: atom_id res chain seq x y z
N MET A 1 30.50 9.13 -6.63
CA MET A 1 29.48 10.01 -7.25
C MET A 1 29.11 9.40 -8.59
N VAL A 2 27.81 9.23 -8.84
CA VAL A 2 27.32 8.75 -10.15
C VAL A 2 27.13 9.97 -11.04
N ASN A 3 27.63 9.91 -12.27
CA ASN A 3 27.39 10.92 -13.28
C ASN A 3 26.36 10.38 -14.28
N ILE A 4 25.30 11.15 -14.55
CA ILE A 4 24.22 10.77 -15.45
C ILE A 4 24.22 11.74 -16.62
N LEU A 5 24.34 11.19 -17.83
CA LEU A 5 24.22 11.95 -19.07
C LEU A 5 22.82 11.73 -19.66
N ILE A 6 22.07 12.81 -19.81
CA ILE A 6 20.78 12.81 -20.53
C ILE A 6 21.05 13.36 -21.93
N ARG A 7 20.80 12.54 -22.95
CA ARG A 7 20.96 12.91 -24.36
C ARG A 7 19.63 13.33 -24.96
N ASP A 8 19.71 14.06 -26.07
CA ASP A 8 18.57 14.42 -26.90
C ASP A 8 17.45 15.14 -26.14
N VAL A 9 17.84 16.01 -25.19
CA VAL A 9 16.89 16.87 -24.48
C VAL A 9 16.36 17.90 -25.48
N PRO A 10 15.03 18.00 -25.70
CA PRO A 10 14.47 19.01 -26.57
C PRO A 10 14.89 20.41 -26.12
N ASP A 11 15.24 21.28 -27.07
CA ASP A 11 15.74 22.64 -26.78
C ASP A 11 14.77 23.44 -25.90
N THR A 12 13.46 23.24 -26.11
CA THR A 12 12.41 23.87 -25.31
C THR A 12 12.45 23.43 -23.85
N VAL A 13 12.69 22.15 -23.60
CA VAL A 13 12.82 21.58 -22.25
C VAL A 13 14.12 22.07 -21.61
N HIS A 14 15.23 22.07 -22.35
CA HIS A 14 16.50 22.59 -21.86
C HIS A 14 16.38 24.07 -21.45
N ALA A 15 15.76 24.90 -22.29
CA ALA A 15 15.55 26.31 -22.00
C ALA A 15 14.69 26.54 -20.74
N GLN A 16 13.62 25.76 -20.55
CA GLN A 16 12.79 25.83 -19.34
C GLN A 16 13.59 25.45 -18.08
N LEU A 17 14.45 24.44 -18.17
CA LEU A 17 15.29 24.01 -17.05
C LEU A 17 16.35 25.05 -16.70
N VAL A 18 16.97 25.69 -17.71
CA VAL A 18 17.91 26.81 -17.52
C VAL A 18 17.21 27.98 -16.84
N ALA A 19 16.06 28.41 -17.36
CA ALA A 19 15.29 29.50 -16.77
C ALA A 19 14.89 29.20 -15.31
N GLY A 20 14.50 27.95 -15.02
CA GLY A 20 14.20 27.51 -13.65
C GLY A 20 15.43 27.57 -12.73
N ALA A 21 16.61 27.19 -13.22
CA ALA A 21 17.86 27.26 -12.46
C ALA A 21 18.27 28.71 -12.19
N GLU A 22 18.17 29.59 -13.18
CA GLU A 22 18.44 31.03 -13.05
C GLU A 22 17.50 31.69 -12.04
N ALA A 23 16.20 31.41 -12.11
CA ALA A 23 15.21 31.93 -11.16
C ALA A 23 15.49 31.47 -9.72
N ALA A 24 16.09 30.29 -9.55
CA ALA A 24 16.49 29.75 -8.25
C ALA A 24 17.88 30.23 -7.79
N GLY A 25 18.61 31.00 -8.62
CA GLY A 25 19.99 31.42 -8.33
C GLY A 25 20.99 30.25 -8.27
N GLN A 26 20.73 29.18 -9.01
CA GLN A 26 21.50 27.94 -8.97
C GLN A 26 22.13 27.64 -10.34
N SER A 27 23.22 26.88 -10.35
CA SER A 27 23.67 26.26 -11.60
C SER A 27 22.66 25.19 -12.06
N LEU A 28 22.55 24.98 -13.37
CA LEU A 28 21.64 23.98 -13.94
C LEU A 28 21.83 22.58 -13.32
N GLN A 29 23.07 22.16 -13.12
CA GLN A 29 23.38 20.86 -12.50
C GLN A 29 22.88 20.77 -11.05
N ARG A 30 23.06 21.83 -10.26
CA ARG A 30 22.58 21.90 -8.87
C ARG A 30 21.05 21.87 -8.82
N TYR A 31 20.41 22.62 -9.71
CA TYR A 31 18.96 22.66 -9.83
C TYR A 31 18.38 21.28 -10.20
N LEU A 32 18.97 20.61 -11.19
CA LEU A 32 18.54 19.26 -11.59
C LEU A 32 18.72 18.24 -10.48
N LEU A 33 19.86 18.28 -9.77
CA LEU A 33 20.09 17.40 -8.62
C LEU A 33 19.00 17.60 -7.56
N HIS A 34 18.71 18.85 -7.19
CA HIS A 34 17.68 19.15 -6.19
C HIS A 34 16.29 18.67 -6.61
N ARG A 35 15.94 18.82 -7.90
CA ARG A 35 14.67 18.32 -8.45
C ARG A 35 14.61 16.79 -8.43
N LEU A 36 15.71 16.10 -8.74
CA LEU A 36 15.80 14.64 -8.67
C LEU A 36 15.68 14.13 -7.23
N GLU A 37 16.32 14.79 -6.27
CA GLU A 37 16.21 14.46 -4.83
C GLU A 37 14.76 14.61 -4.34
N ALA A 38 14.11 15.72 -4.69
CA ALA A 38 12.71 15.96 -4.33
C ALA A 38 11.77 14.92 -4.93
N GLN A 39 11.97 14.55 -6.20
CA GLN A 39 11.16 13.53 -6.87
C GLN A 39 11.39 12.12 -6.30
N ALA A 40 12.63 11.78 -5.95
CA ALA A 40 12.94 10.52 -5.29
C ALA A 40 12.25 10.43 -3.92
N ALA A 41 12.33 11.48 -3.11
CA ALA A 41 11.66 11.54 -1.81
C ALA A 41 10.14 11.39 -1.92
N GLN A 42 9.52 12.02 -2.93
CA GLN A 42 8.09 11.87 -3.19
C GLN A 42 7.71 10.42 -3.58
N THR A 43 8.54 9.79 -4.43
CA THR A 43 8.35 8.40 -4.85
C THR A 43 8.39 7.44 -3.66
N ASP A 44 9.29 7.69 -2.70
CA ASP A 44 9.40 6.87 -1.49
C ASP A 44 8.17 7.01 -0.58
N ILE A 45 7.62 8.21 -0.44
CA ILE A 45 6.39 8.45 0.34
C ILE A 45 5.19 7.75 -0.32
N GLU A 46 5.02 7.90 -1.62
CA GLU A 46 3.90 7.26 -2.35
C GLU A 46 3.99 5.74 -2.32
N ARG A 47 5.20 5.20 -2.48
CA ARG A 47 5.44 3.75 -2.32
C ARG A 47 5.11 3.29 -0.90
N ALA A 48 5.58 4.00 0.11
CA ALA A 48 5.26 3.67 1.50
C ALA A 48 3.75 3.67 1.71
N ILE A 49 3.03 4.72 1.30
CA ILE A 49 1.56 4.77 1.41
C ILE A 49 0.91 3.56 0.71
N GLY A 50 1.38 3.18 -0.48
CA GLY A 50 0.90 1.98 -1.18
C GLY A 50 1.12 0.68 -0.38
N GLU A 51 2.30 0.51 0.22
CA GLU A 51 2.64 -0.65 1.07
C GLU A 51 1.78 -0.70 2.34
N TRP A 52 1.65 0.42 3.06
CA TRP A 52 0.81 0.54 4.26
C TRP A 52 -0.66 0.27 3.95
N THR A 53 -1.17 0.78 2.82
CA THR A 53 -2.55 0.54 2.39
C THR A 53 -2.78 -0.94 2.07
N SER A 54 -1.82 -1.59 1.41
CA SER A 54 -1.88 -3.02 1.09
C SER A 54 -1.86 -3.88 2.35
N LEU A 55 -1.00 -3.53 3.32
CA LEU A 55 -0.94 -4.17 4.64
C LEU A 55 -2.26 -4.01 5.41
N ALA A 56 -2.85 -2.82 5.39
CA ALA A 56 -4.13 -2.55 6.05
C ALA A 56 -5.27 -3.38 5.43
N GLN A 57 -5.33 -3.47 4.09
CA GLN A 57 -6.31 -4.29 3.38
C GLN A 57 -6.14 -5.78 3.66
N ALA A 58 -4.91 -6.28 3.64
CA ALA A 58 -4.62 -7.67 3.99
C ALA A 58 -5.05 -8.00 5.43
N ARG A 59 -4.85 -7.06 6.37
CA ARG A 59 -5.27 -7.21 7.76
C ARG A 59 -6.79 -7.18 7.92
N ALA A 60 -7.48 -6.29 7.21
CA ALA A 60 -8.94 -6.24 7.19
C ALA A 60 -9.52 -7.56 6.66
N ALA A 61 -9.04 -8.04 5.51
CA ALA A 61 -9.47 -9.32 4.93
C ALA A 61 -9.22 -10.51 5.89
N SER A 62 -8.09 -10.53 6.61
CA SER A 62 -7.81 -11.57 7.60
C SER A 62 -8.77 -11.53 8.79
N THR A 63 -9.21 -10.33 9.19
CA THR A 63 -10.15 -10.14 10.29
C THR A 63 -11.56 -10.59 9.87
N ASP A 64 -11.98 -10.25 8.66
CA ASP A 64 -13.26 -10.68 8.10
C ASP A 64 -13.34 -12.21 7.96
N LEU A 65 -12.27 -12.85 7.50
CA LEU A 65 -12.16 -14.32 7.47
C LEU A 65 -12.27 -14.94 8.87
N SER A 66 -11.68 -14.29 9.89
CA SER A 66 -11.75 -14.76 11.27
C SER A 66 -13.17 -14.69 11.85
N TRP A 67 -13.92 -13.63 11.55
CA TRP A 67 -15.32 -13.51 11.99
C TRP A 67 -16.22 -14.53 11.29
N ALA A 68 -16.08 -14.68 9.97
CA ALA A 68 -16.82 -15.68 9.20
C ALA A 68 -16.56 -17.12 9.72
N ALA A 69 -15.32 -17.43 10.08
CA ALA A 69 -14.98 -18.72 10.69
C ALA A 69 -15.59 -18.89 12.08
N ALA A 70 -15.62 -17.84 12.91
CA ALA A 70 -16.23 -17.88 14.23
C ALA A 70 -17.75 -18.14 14.16
N ASP A 71 -18.45 -17.51 13.21
CA ASP A 71 -19.88 -17.71 12.99
C ASP A 71 -20.19 -19.14 12.55
N LEU A 72 -19.43 -19.70 11.60
CA LEU A 72 -19.58 -21.09 11.16
C LEU A 72 -19.33 -22.09 12.30
N ILE A 73 -18.35 -21.83 13.16
CA ILE A 73 -18.08 -22.67 14.34
C ILE A 73 -19.22 -22.56 15.35
N GLY A 74 -19.79 -21.37 15.53
CA GLY A 74 -20.95 -21.14 16.40
C GLY A 74 -22.17 -21.94 15.95
N GLU A 75 -22.51 -21.86 14.66
CA GLU A 75 -23.64 -22.56 14.07
C GLU A 75 -23.49 -24.08 14.20
N ALA A 76 -22.32 -24.63 13.83
CA ALA A 76 -22.06 -26.06 13.91
C ALA A 76 -22.12 -26.59 15.36
N ARG A 77 -21.72 -25.77 16.35
CA ARG A 77 -21.86 -26.11 17.77
C ARG A 77 -23.32 -26.11 18.19
N HIS A 78 -24.10 -25.14 17.73
CA HIS A 78 -25.52 -25.06 18.04
C HIS A 78 -26.29 -26.26 17.48
N GLU A 79 -26.04 -26.63 16.22
CA GLU A 79 -26.61 -27.83 15.60
C GLU A 79 -26.26 -29.10 16.38
N ARG A 80 -24.98 -29.26 16.75
CA ARG A 80 -24.53 -30.42 17.53
C ARG A 80 -25.21 -30.48 18.89
N ASP A 81 -25.29 -29.36 19.60
CA ASP A 81 -25.88 -29.32 20.94
C ASP A 81 -27.37 -29.65 20.90
N ASN A 82 -28.09 -29.20 19.86
CA ASN A 82 -29.48 -29.58 19.59
C ASN A 82 -29.62 -31.08 19.29
N HIS A 83 -28.74 -31.64 18.46
CA HIS A 83 -28.74 -33.06 18.14
C HIS A 83 -28.47 -33.93 19.39
N VAL A 84 -27.51 -33.54 20.22
CA VAL A 84 -27.20 -34.24 21.48
C VAL A 84 -28.39 -34.18 22.43
N ALA A 85 -29.05 -33.03 22.58
CA ALA A 85 -30.25 -32.90 23.41
C ALA A 85 -31.36 -33.86 22.95
N GLN A 86 -31.60 -33.94 21.63
CA GLN A 86 -32.61 -34.82 21.07
C GLN A 86 -32.29 -36.31 21.27
N VAL A 87 -31.03 -36.72 21.06
CA VAL A 87 -30.58 -38.10 21.31
C VAL A 87 -30.75 -38.49 22.78
N VAL A 88 -30.46 -37.56 23.70
CA VAL A 88 -30.62 -37.79 25.15
C VAL A 88 -32.09 -37.93 25.55
N ASP A 89 -32.98 -37.13 24.96
CA ASP A 89 -34.42 -37.21 25.23
C ASP A 89 -35.04 -38.49 24.65
N ASP A 90 -34.62 -38.90 23.45
CA ASP A 90 -35.06 -40.16 22.84
C ASP A 90 -34.60 -41.38 23.64
N ALA A 91 -33.42 -41.33 24.26
CA ALA A 91 -32.91 -42.40 25.12
C ALA A 91 -33.60 -42.51 26.49
N ARG A 92 -34.42 -41.52 26.88
CA ARG A 92 -35.18 -41.50 28.14
C ARG A 92 -36.63 -41.99 28.00
N ARG A 93 -37.12 -42.20 26.78
CA ARG A 93 -38.43 -42.83 26.50
C ARG A 93 -38.32 -44.33 26.39
#